data_AF-A0A1M6J219-F1
#
_entry.id   AF-A0A1M6J219-F1
#
_cell.length_a   1.000
_cell.length_b   1.000
_cell.length_c   1.000
_cell.angle_alpha   90.00
_cell.angle_beta   90.00
_cell.angle_gamma   90.00
#
_symmetry.space_group_name_H-M   'P 1'
#
loop_
_entity.id
_entity.type
_entity.pdbx_description
1 polymer ?
#
loop_
_entity_poly.entity_id
_entity_poly.type
_entity_poly.pdbx_seq_one_letter_code
_entity_poly.pdbx_strand_id
1 'polypeptide(L)'
;MRTLLIYLLGITSLFAAPTRSNSFPEALSTAKSTKTPVAVLLYASSWHLASKRFHDQLWQAEPFTKELRSSVILTQIDVPQLLDKEEAKKFSASNKGWNQKAIKSYPAIQLYSPDGFLLKTYQGRELRVLTSPLALAAHIDKVVAESMTRDSLLAQIKKARETKNSEKEAALLAKRAGLTINQEAKMVEQLLNADPKDQSGWQARLSFKGWDFVRHISDLISKEETDKAMREVDSMLKSDAYTLEQRVLILGAKGRILVAQNKLEEAWSYFNKAYETAPDSAEAIAMLDYGRHQAGIPLRLAFPDGSPFNDNYYGNNLTKDNATYTTSSSEGNTSDHDTLFSGRYAKQGFAFHTKKEARPHIVIDLKHKASINAIHIVNRHRRLHERAASLAVWISDDSTNWSKVWSADGAKAEWNIILNKEGSKAPTGKFLKIGLDSDQPEHLHLQAVDVLGEFLKSTNIP
;
A
#
# COMPACT_ATOMS: atom_id res chain seq x y z
N MET A 1 2.87 42.53 -58.70
CA MET A 1 2.27 41.86 -57.53
C MET A 1 1.68 40.53 -57.98
N ARG A 2 2.31 39.40 -57.61
CA ARG A 2 1.81 38.05 -57.89
C ARG A 2 1.05 37.57 -56.66
N THR A 3 -0.26 37.36 -56.79
CA THR A 3 -1.13 36.86 -55.73
C THR A 3 -0.94 35.35 -55.61
N LEU A 4 -0.35 34.91 -54.51
CA LEU A 4 -0.13 33.50 -54.18
C LEU A 4 -1.43 32.95 -53.56
N LEU A 5 -2.13 32.09 -54.28
CA LEU A 5 -3.32 31.38 -53.81
C LEU A 5 -2.85 30.18 -52.95
N ILE A 6 -2.97 30.30 -51.62
CA ILE A 6 -2.68 29.21 -50.68
C ILE A 6 -3.94 28.32 -50.62
N TYR A 7 -3.88 27.14 -51.23
CA TYR A 7 -4.86 26.08 -51.02
C TYR A 7 -4.64 25.43 -49.66
N LEU A 8 -5.46 25.80 -48.68
CA LEU A 8 -5.56 25.12 -47.39
C LEU A 8 -6.36 23.82 -47.60
N LEU A 9 -5.69 22.72 -47.94
CA LEU A 9 -6.29 21.38 -47.88
C LEU A 9 -6.39 20.98 -46.40
N GLY A 10 -7.53 21.29 -45.78
CA GLY A 10 -7.89 20.74 -44.49
C GLY A 10 -8.19 19.24 -44.64
N ILE A 11 -7.27 18.39 -44.19
CA ILE A 11 -7.52 16.95 -44.03
C ILE A 11 -8.43 16.80 -42.81
N THR A 12 -9.75 16.89 -43.02
CA THR A 12 -10.72 16.38 -42.06
C THR A 12 -10.64 14.86 -42.10
N SER A 13 -9.84 14.27 -41.20
CA SER A 13 -9.90 12.84 -40.93
C SER A 13 -11.30 12.52 -40.43
N LEU A 14 -12.19 12.05 -41.31
CA LEU A 14 -13.47 11.47 -40.94
C LEU A 14 -13.17 10.23 -40.10
N PHE A 15 -13.24 10.36 -38.78
CA PHE A 15 -13.25 9.21 -37.89
C PHE A 15 -14.53 8.43 -38.19
N ALA A 16 -14.38 7.19 -38.64
CA ALA A 16 -15.53 6.30 -38.81
C ALA A 16 -16.21 6.13 -37.45
N ALA A 17 -17.53 6.29 -37.43
CA ALA A 17 -18.33 6.09 -36.22
C ALA A 17 -18.19 4.64 -35.71
N PRO A 18 -18.30 4.41 -34.39
CA PRO A 18 -18.33 3.06 -33.84
C PRO A 18 -19.44 2.23 -34.48
N THR A 19 -19.14 0.97 -34.77
CA THR A 19 -20.11 0.02 -35.36
C THR A 19 -20.42 -1.11 -34.38
N ARG A 20 -21.54 -1.81 -34.59
CA ARG A 20 -21.92 -2.98 -33.78
C ARG A 20 -21.90 -4.24 -34.64
N SER A 21 -21.48 -5.35 -34.03
CA SER A 21 -21.50 -6.69 -34.63
C SER A 21 -22.26 -7.67 -33.75
N ASN A 22 -23.00 -8.57 -34.39
CA ASN A 22 -23.87 -9.53 -33.71
C ASN A 22 -23.13 -10.71 -33.10
N SER A 23 -21.87 -10.95 -33.51
CA SER A 23 -21.07 -12.06 -32.99
C SER A 23 -19.59 -11.72 -32.93
N PHE A 24 -18.89 -12.35 -32.00
CA PHE A 24 -17.45 -12.18 -31.85
C PHE A 24 -16.63 -12.57 -33.09
N PRO A 25 -16.90 -13.73 -33.76
CA PRO A 25 -16.16 -14.09 -34.99
C PRO A 25 -16.38 -13.09 -36.14
N GLU A 26 -17.60 -12.59 -36.31
CA GLU A 26 -17.92 -11.57 -37.31
C GLU A 26 -17.21 -10.24 -36.99
N ALA A 27 -17.22 -9.84 -35.72
CA ALA A 27 -16.51 -8.65 -35.26
C ALA A 27 -15.01 -8.74 -35.56
N LEU A 28 -14.36 -9.87 -35.25
CA LEU A 28 -12.94 -10.08 -35.55
C LEU A 28 -12.64 -10.14 -37.06
N SER A 29 -13.54 -10.73 -37.86
CA SER A 29 -13.37 -10.76 -39.31
C SER A 29 -13.41 -9.34 -39.89
N THR A 30 -14.40 -8.55 -39.45
CA THR A 30 -14.58 -7.14 -39.84
C THR A 30 -13.41 -6.29 -39.34
N ALA A 31 -12.91 -6.54 -38.13
CA ALA A 31 -11.75 -5.86 -37.56
C ALA A 31 -10.51 -6.01 -38.43
N LYS A 32 -10.24 -7.23 -38.91
CA LYS A 32 -9.09 -7.53 -39.79
C LYS A 32 -9.18 -6.79 -41.12
N SER A 33 -10.35 -6.76 -41.75
CA SER A 33 -10.54 -6.12 -43.06
C SER A 33 -10.51 -4.59 -42.96
N THR A 34 -11.09 -4.02 -41.90
CA THR A 34 -11.21 -2.57 -41.70
C THR A 34 -10.07 -1.96 -40.88
N LYS A 35 -9.15 -2.80 -40.35
CA LYS A 35 -8.10 -2.40 -39.40
C LYS A 35 -8.65 -1.66 -38.16
N THR A 36 -9.83 -2.08 -37.69
CA THR A 36 -10.52 -1.45 -36.57
C THR A 36 -10.51 -2.38 -35.34
N PRO A 37 -10.12 -1.90 -34.15
CA PRO A 37 -10.18 -2.72 -32.93
C PRO A 37 -11.60 -3.17 -32.56
N VAL A 38 -11.69 -4.22 -31.74
CA VAL A 38 -12.96 -4.76 -31.23
C VAL A 38 -13.05 -4.56 -29.72
N ALA A 39 -14.17 -4.07 -29.22
CA ALA A 39 -14.53 -4.11 -27.80
C ALA A 39 -15.70 -5.08 -27.59
N VAL A 40 -15.50 -6.04 -26.68
CA VAL A 40 -16.43 -7.13 -26.41
C VAL A 40 -16.92 -7.02 -24.98
N LEU A 41 -18.22 -6.82 -24.79
CA LEU A 41 -18.84 -7.01 -23.48
C LEU A 41 -19.12 -8.48 -23.22
N LEU A 42 -18.65 -8.97 -22.09
CA LEU A 42 -18.97 -10.28 -21.57
C LEU A 42 -19.91 -10.10 -20.38
N TYR A 43 -21.11 -10.61 -20.50
CA TYR A 43 -22.15 -10.50 -19.48
C TYR A 43 -22.90 -11.83 -19.36
N ALA A 44 -23.79 -11.92 -18.39
CA ALA A 44 -24.50 -13.15 -18.06
C ALA A 44 -25.94 -12.81 -17.72
N SER A 45 -26.79 -12.76 -18.74
CA SER A 45 -28.16 -12.28 -18.65
C SER A 45 -29.03 -13.15 -17.73
N SER A 46 -28.77 -14.47 -17.70
CA SER A 46 -29.61 -15.46 -17.03
C SER A 46 -29.29 -15.68 -15.55
N TRP A 47 -28.08 -15.34 -15.10
CA TRP A 47 -27.63 -15.67 -13.73
C TRP A 47 -26.86 -14.56 -13.01
N HIS A 48 -26.55 -13.44 -13.68
CA HIS A 48 -25.79 -12.35 -13.07
C HIS A 48 -26.46 -10.99 -13.29
N LEU A 49 -27.42 -10.65 -12.42
CA LEU A 49 -28.25 -9.46 -12.54
C LEU A 49 -27.44 -8.15 -12.71
N ALA A 50 -26.30 -8.02 -12.03
CA ALA A 50 -25.46 -6.84 -12.15
C ALA A 50 -24.82 -6.68 -13.55
N SER A 51 -24.44 -7.78 -14.21
CA SER A 51 -23.89 -7.71 -15.57
C SER A 51 -24.97 -7.48 -16.60
N LYS A 52 -26.18 -8.03 -16.38
CA LYS A 52 -27.37 -7.69 -17.17
C LYS A 52 -27.69 -6.19 -17.10
N ARG A 53 -27.68 -5.60 -15.90
CA ARG A 53 -27.87 -4.14 -15.73
C ARG A 53 -26.80 -3.35 -16.46
N PHE A 54 -25.54 -3.75 -16.34
CA PHE A 54 -24.43 -3.12 -17.07
C PHE A 54 -24.65 -3.17 -18.60
N HIS A 55 -25.08 -4.32 -19.12
CA HIS A 55 -25.44 -4.46 -20.53
C HIS A 55 -26.57 -3.48 -20.93
N ASP A 56 -27.71 -3.54 -20.23
CA ASP A 56 -28.92 -2.82 -20.63
C ASP A 56 -28.79 -1.30 -20.43
N GLN A 57 -28.21 -0.86 -19.32
CA GLN A 57 -28.21 0.54 -18.90
C GLN A 57 -26.98 1.32 -19.36
N LEU A 58 -25.89 0.63 -19.73
CA LEU A 58 -24.64 1.28 -20.09
C LEU A 58 -24.14 0.85 -21.48
N TRP A 59 -23.95 -0.44 -21.72
CA TRP A 59 -23.35 -0.91 -22.99
C TRP A 59 -24.26 -0.71 -24.21
N GLN A 60 -25.58 -0.87 -24.04
CA GLN A 60 -26.57 -0.61 -25.09
C GLN A 60 -27.05 0.85 -25.11
N ALA A 61 -26.63 1.66 -24.14
CA ALA A 61 -27.09 3.03 -24.04
C ALA A 61 -26.56 3.87 -25.20
N GLU A 62 -27.45 4.62 -25.85
CA GLU A 62 -27.10 5.53 -26.94
C GLU A 62 -26.05 6.60 -26.52
N PRO A 63 -26.12 7.18 -25.30
CA PRO A 63 -25.05 8.05 -24.81
C PRO A 63 -23.65 7.42 -24.88
N PHE A 64 -23.50 6.13 -24.55
CA PHE A 64 -22.19 5.48 -24.59
C PHE A 64 -21.63 5.43 -26.01
N THR A 65 -22.47 5.10 -27.00
CA THR A 65 -22.03 5.07 -28.41
C THR A 65 -21.70 6.46 -28.94
N LYS A 66 -22.41 7.50 -28.47
CA LYS A 66 -22.12 8.91 -28.82
C LYS A 66 -20.82 9.45 -28.22
N GLU A 67 -20.45 9.00 -27.03
CA GLU A 67 -19.23 9.45 -26.34
C GLU A 67 -17.95 8.84 -26.92
N LEU A 68 -18.05 7.72 -27.65
CA LEU A 68 -16.90 7.11 -28.33
C LEU A 68 -16.38 7.99 -29.46
N ARG A 69 -15.10 8.37 -29.36
CA ARG A 69 -14.43 9.21 -30.36
C ARG A 69 -13.65 8.39 -31.39
N SER A 70 -13.35 7.15 -31.07
CA SER A 70 -12.57 6.25 -31.92
C SER A 70 -13.46 5.31 -32.73
N SER A 71 -13.00 4.95 -33.93
CA SER A 71 -13.57 3.82 -34.67
C SER A 71 -13.29 2.53 -33.89
N VAL A 72 -14.36 1.87 -33.45
CA VAL A 72 -14.30 0.60 -32.72
C VAL A 72 -15.52 -0.25 -33.08
N ILE A 73 -15.32 -1.56 -33.19
CA ILE A 73 -16.40 -2.52 -33.38
C ILE A 73 -16.84 -3.01 -32.01
N LEU A 74 -18.07 -2.69 -31.62
CA LEU A 74 -18.69 -3.14 -30.39
C LEU A 74 -19.39 -4.48 -30.63
N THR A 75 -19.16 -5.46 -29.78
CA THR A 75 -19.91 -6.72 -29.78
C THR A 75 -20.09 -7.24 -28.36
N GLN A 76 -20.76 -8.36 -28.21
CA GLN A 76 -21.09 -8.92 -26.91
C GLN A 76 -21.20 -10.44 -26.93
N ILE A 77 -20.93 -11.05 -25.78
CA ILE A 77 -21.12 -12.46 -25.53
C ILE A 77 -21.95 -12.58 -24.24
N ASP A 78 -23.16 -13.13 -24.37
CA ASP A 78 -23.97 -13.54 -23.22
C ASP A 78 -23.53 -14.94 -22.79
N VAL A 79 -22.95 -15.04 -21.59
CA VAL A 79 -22.34 -16.26 -21.06
C VAL A 79 -23.37 -17.02 -20.24
N PRO A 80 -23.86 -18.17 -20.71
CA PRO A 80 -24.81 -19.00 -19.96
C PRO A 80 -24.12 -19.73 -18.80
N GLN A 81 -24.92 -20.22 -17.86
CA GLN A 81 -24.50 -21.13 -16.78
C GLN A 81 -25.14 -22.50 -16.98
N LEU A 82 -24.49 -23.55 -16.46
CA LEU A 82 -25.04 -24.92 -16.42
C LEU A 82 -25.41 -25.50 -17.79
N LEU A 83 -24.62 -25.18 -18.83
CA LEU A 83 -24.80 -25.81 -20.14
C LEU A 83 -24.52 -27.30 -20.10
N ASP A 84 -25.31 -28.07 -20.84
CA ASP A 84 -24.95 -29.45 -21.16
C ASP A 84 -23.76 -29.51 -22.14
N LYS A 85 -23.27 -30.72 -22.43
CA LYS A 85 -22.08 -30.91 -23.27
C LYS A 85 -22.27 -30.41 -24.70
N GLU A 86 -23.44 -30.61 -25.30
CA GLU A 86 -23.70 -30.21 -26.67
C GLU A 86 -23.95 -28.70 -26.77
N GLU A 87 -24.66 -28.13 -25.81
CA GLU A 87 -24.84 -26.69 -25.67
C GLU A 87 -23.49 -25.99 -25.46
N ALA A 88 -22.63 -26.51 -24.59
CA ALA A 88 -21.30 -25.96 -24.35
C ALA A 88 -20.44 -25.99 -25.62
N LYS A 89 -20.54 -27.07 -26.41
CA LYS A 89 -19.85 -27.20 -27.69
C LYS A 89 -20.37 -26.19 -28.71
N LYS A 90 -21.70 -26.01 -28.81
CA LYS A 90 -22.32 -25.01 -29.69
C LYS A 90 -21.94 -23.58 -29.29
N PHE A 91 -21.97 -23.27 -28.00
CA PHE A 91 -21.56 -21.99 -27.47
C PHE A 91 -20.08 -21.68 -27.76
N SER A 92 -19.20 -22.66 -27.55
CA SER A 92 -17.77 -22.55 -27.87
C SER A 92 -17.54 -22.35 -29.37
N ALA A 93 -18.26 -23.08 -30.22
CA ALA A 93 -18.17 -22.92 -31.68
C ALA A 93 -18.64 -21.53 -32.14
N SER A 94 -19.72 -21.01 -31.55
CA SER A 94 -20.28 -19.70 -31.88
C SER A 94 -19.38 -18.53 -31.46
N ASN A 95 -18.50 -18.76 -30.49
CA ASN A 95 -17.55 -17.77 -29.98
C ASN A 95 -16.09 -18.15 -30.24
N LYS A 96 -15.84 -18.86 -31.35
CA LYS A 96 -14.50 -19.36 -31.70
C LYS A 96 -13.47 -18.21 -31.72
N GLY A 97 -12.35 -18.42 -31.04
CA GLY A 97 -11.24 -17.46 -30.95
C GLY A 97 -11.32 -16.51 -29.76
N TRP A 98 -12.44 -16.50 -29.02
CA TRP A 98 -12.57 -15.73 -27.79
C TRP A 98 -11.66 -16.29 -26.69
N ASN A 99 -11.00 -15.41 -25.93
CA ASN A 99 -10.11 -15.80 -24.85
C ASN A 99 -10.87 -15.88 -23.51
N GLN A 100 -11.57 -17.00 -23.31
CA GLN A 100 -12.33 -17.26 -22.09
C GLN A 100 -11.46 -17.36 -20.83
N LYS A 101 -10.21 -17.86 -20.94
CA LYS A 101 -9.33 -18.12 -19.78
C LYS A 101 -8.91 -16.84 -19.04
N ALA A 102 -8.92 -15.69 -19.73
CA ALA A 102 -8.58 -14.40 -19.17
C ALA A 102 -9.67 -13.81 -18.25
N ILE A 103 -10.87 -14.40 -18.23
CA ILE A 103 -12.02 -13.91 -17.48
C ILE A 103 -12.08 -14.55 -16.09
N LYS A 104 -12.25 -13.70 -15.08
CA LYS A 104 -12.32 -14.06 -13.66
C LYS A 104 -13.62 -13.60 -12.98
N SER A 105 -14.33 -12.63 -13.56
CA SER A 105 -15.58 -12.09 -13.01
C SER A 105 -16.45 -11.48 -14.11
N TYR A 106 -17.74 -11.34 -13.84
CA TYR A 106 -18.70 -10.66 -14.72
C TYR A 106 -19.29 -9.40 -14.06
N PRO A 107 -19.69 -8.36 -14.83
CA PRO A 107 -19.37 -8.20 -16.25
C PRO A 107 -17.85 -8.09 -16.48
N ALA A 108 -17.42 -8.25 -17.72
CA ALA A 108 -16.04 -8.00 -18.15
C ALA A 108 -16.04 -7.38 -19.54
N ILE A 109 -15.03 -6.58 -19.85
CA ILE A 109 -14.85 -6.00 -21.19
C ILE A 109 -13.48 -6.43 -21.69
N GLN A 110 -13.43 -7.04 -22.87
CA GLN A 110 -12.18 -7.38 -23.55
C GLN A 110 -12.02 -6.50 -24.79
N LEU A 111 -10.83 -5.93 -24.95
CA LEU A 111 -10.46 -5.18 -26.14
C LEU A 111 -9.43 -5.96 -26.94
N TYR A 112 -9.64 -6.03 -28.25
CA TYR A 112 -8.80 -6.75 -29.19
C TYR A 112 -8.30 -5.79 -30.27
N SER A 113 -7.04 -5.92 -30.64
CA SER A 113 -6.50 -5.25 -31.83
C SER A 113 -7.05 -5.87 -33.11
N PRO A 114 -6.89 -5.20 -34.27
CA PRO A 114 -7.40 -5.70 -35.54
C PRO A 114 -6.87 -7.09 -35.93
N ASP A 115 -5.65 -7.44 -35.52
CA ASP A 115 -5.03 -8.75 -35.73
C ASP A 115 -5.60 -9.86 -34.82
N GLY A 116 -6.42 -9.52 -33.82
CA GLY A 116 -7.02 -10.42 -32.85
C GLY A 116 -6.21 -10.60 -31.56
N PHE A 117 -5.14 -9.82 -31.35
CA PHE A 117 -4.42 -9.84 -30.07
C PHE A 117 -5.25 -9.19 -28.95
N LEU A 118 -5.32 -9.83 -27.78
CA LEU A 118 -6.06 -9.32 -26.62
C LEU A 118 -5.28 -8.18 -25.97
N LEU A 119 -5.75 -6.94 -26.15
CA LEU A 119 -5.12 -5.73 -25.65
C LEU A 119 -5.36 -5.48 -24.17
N LYS A 120 -6.60 -5.61 -23.70
CA LYS A 120 -6.94 -5.30 -22.31
C LYS A 120 -8.18 -6.07 -21.89
N THR A 121 -8.24 -6.42 -20.61
CA THR A 121 -9.46 -6.91 -19.97
C THR A 121 -9.76 -5.99 -18.79
N TYR A 122 -10.98 -5.45 -18.75
CA TYR A 122 -11.53 -4.76 -17.57
C TYR A 122 -12.46 -5.70 -16.84
N GLN A 123 -12.21 -5.96 -15.56
CA GLN A 123 -13.05 -6.83 -14.74
C GLN A 123 -12.90 -6.52 -13.24
N GLY A 124 -13.85 -6.97 -12.42
CA GLY A 124 -13.80 -6.81 -10.98
C GLY A 124 -13.73 -5.34 -10.54
N ARG A 125 -12.69 -4.98 -9.76
CA ARG A 125 -12.54 -3.61 -9.24
C ARG A 125 -12.30 -2.57 -10.34
N GLU A 126 -11.67 -2.94 -11.45
CA GLU A 126 -11.40 -2.01 -12.57
C GLU A 126 -12.69 -1.46 -13.19
N LEU A 127 -13.80 -2.20 -13.11
CA LEU A 127 -15.09 -1.73 -13.65
C LEU A 127 -15.79 -0.71 -12.75
N ARG A 128 -15.37 -0.54 -11.49
CA ARG A 128 -16.01 0.41 -10.56
C ARG A 128 -15.86 1.87 -11.01
N VAL A 129 -14.80 2.17 -11.76
CA VAL A 129 -14.55 3.50 -12.33
C VAL A 129 -15.15 3.65 -13.73
N LEU A 130 -15.71 2.58 -14.31
CA LEU A 130 -16.29 2.54 -15.66
C LEU A 130 -17.82 2.48 -15.64
N THR A 131 -18.43 3.20 -14.68
CA THR A 131 -19.86 3.12 -14.37
C THR A 131 -20.71 4.16 -15.10
N SER A 132 -20.12 5.02 -15.92
CA SER A 132 -20.82 6.01 -16.74
C SER A 132 -20.48 5.87 -18.23
N PRO A 133 -21.37 6.29 -19.15
CA PRO A 133 -21.10 6.29 -20.60
C PRO A 133 -19.79 6.97 -20.98
N LEU A 134 -19.55 8.17 -20.44
CA LEU A 134 -18.36 8.96 -20.71
C LEU A 134 -17.08 8.27 -20.21
N ALA A 135 -17.09 7.76 -18.98
CA ALA A 135 -15.92 7.08 -18.41
C ALA A 135 -15.58 5.81 -19.20
N LEU A 136 -16.60 5.01 -19.56
CA LEU A 136 -16.40 3.81 -20.34
C LEU A 136 -15.85 4.13 -21.74
N ALA A 137 -16.44 5.10 -22.44
CA ALA A 137 -15.98 5.53 -23.76
C ALA A 137 -14.53 6.03 -23.73
N ALA A 138 -14.19 6.89 -22.77
CA ALA A 138 -12.83 7.42 -22.63
C ALA A 138 -11.77 6.32 -22.43
N HIS A 139 -12.09 5.28 -21.66
CA HIS A 139 -11.19 4.14 -21.46
C HIS A 139 -11.05 3.28 -22.72
N ILE A 140 -12.15 3.02 -23.44
CA ILE A 140 -12.11 2.30 -24.72
C ILE A 140 -11.29 3.10 -25.75
N ASP A 141 -11.55 4.39 -25.88
CA ASP A 141 -10.82 5.29 -26.79
C ASP A 141 -9.32 5.31 -26.50
N LYS A 142 -8.92 5.35 -25.21
CA LYS A 142 -7.53 5.26 -24.82
C LYS A 142 -6.88 3.95 -25.32
N VAL A 143 -7.53 2.82 -25.10
CA VAL A 143 -7.00 1.51 -25.52
C VAL A 143 -6.97 1.38 -27.05
N VAL A 144 -7.94 1.96 -27.76
CA VAL A 144 -7.95 2.01 -29.24
C VAL A 144 -6.76 2.84 -29.75
N ALA A 145 -6.50 4.02 -29.16
CA ALA A 145 -5.34 4.83 -29.51
C ALA A 145 -4.00 4.10 -29.22
N GLU A 146 -3.92 3.36 -28.10
CA GLU A 146 -2.77 2.53 -27.79
C GLU A 146 -2.62 1.34 -28.76
N SER A 147 -3.72 0.77 -29.27
CA SER A 147 -3.69 -0.27 -30.32
C SER A 147 -3.07 0.27 -31.61
N MET A 148 -3.46 1.46 -32.05
CA MET A 148 -2.87 2.08 -33.25
C MET A 148 -1.39 2.37 -33.05
N THR A 149 -1.02 2.83 -31.85
CA THR A 149 0.38 3.04 -31.46
C THR A 149 1.16 1.72 -31.47
N ARG A 150 0.60 0.63 -30.93
CA ARG A 150 1.18 -0.72 -30.96
C ARG A 150 1.49 -1.16 -32.39
N ASP A 151 0.54 -1.03 -33.30
CA ASP A 151 0.69 -1.50 -34.68
C ASP A 151 1.78 -0.71 -35.42
N SER A 152 1.84 0.60 -35.20
CA SER A 152 2.93 1.45 -35.71
C SER A 152 4.28 1.03 -35.14
N LEU A 153 4.38 0.78 -33.83
CA LEU A 153 5.62 0.32 -33.19
C LEU A 153 6.04 -1.05 -33.71
N LEU A 154 5.11 -2.00 -33.90
CA LEU A 154 5.39 -3.33 -34.45
C LEU A 154 5.98 -3.26 -35.85
N ALA A 155 5.41 -2.42 -36.73
CA ALA A 155 5.95 -2.19 -38.06
C ALA A 155 7.37 -1.58 -38.01
N GLN A 156 7.60 -0.64 -37.10
CA GLN A 156 8.92 -0.01 -36.92
C GLN A 156 9.95 -0.98 -36.33
N ILE A 157 9.57 -1.84 -35.38
CA ILE A 157 10.42 -2.88 -34.80
C ILE A 157 10.83 -3.87 -35.87
N LYS A 158 9.88 -4.32 -36.70
CA LYS A 158 10.17 -5.20 -37.84
C LYS A 158 11.21 -4.57 -38.77
N LYS A 159 11.03 -3.30 -39.14
CA LYS A 159 12.00 -2.57 -39.97
C LYS A 159 13.36 -2.44 -39.30
N ALA A 160 13.40 -2.15 -37.99
CA ALA A 160 14.66 -2.06 -37.24
C ALA A 160 15.44 -3.39 -37.29
N ARG A 161 14.75 -4.52 -37.11
CA ARG A 161 15.31 -5.88 -37.22
C ARG A 161 15.86 -6.18 -38.61
N GLU A 162 15.11 -5.85 -39.66
CA GLU A 162 15.55 -6.00 -41.06
C GLU A 162 16.83 -5.20 -41.33
N THR A 163 16.96 -4.01 -40.73
CA THR A 163 18.16 -3.17 -40.83
C THR A 163 19.25 -3.50 -39.79
N LYS A 164 19.05 -4.52 -38.94
CA LYS A 164 19.94 -4.89 -37.83
C LYS A 164 20.31 -3.71 -36.90
N ASN A 165 19.40 -2.76 -36.70
CA ASN A 165 19.62 -1.61 -35.83
C ASN A 165 19.08 -1.91 -34.41
N SER A 166 19.94 -2.48 -33.57
CA SER A 166 19.59 -2.93 -32.20
C SER A 166 19.21 -1.77 -31.27
N GLU A 167 19.89 -0.62 -31.35
CA GLU A 167 19.59 0.55 -30.53
C GLU A 167 18.18 1.07 -30.81
N LYS A 168 17.81 1.18 -32.09
CA LYS A 168 16.46 1.57 -32.50
C LYS A 168 15.43 0.51 -32.10
N GLU A 169 15.75 -0.76 -32.26
CA GLU A 169 14.88 -1.85 -31.81
C GLU A 169 14.61 -1.76 -30.30
N ALA A 170 15.65 -1.59 -29.48
CA ALA A 170 15.54 -1.42 -28.04
C ALA A 170 14.66 -0.24 -27.66
N ALA A 171 14.88 0.93 -28.26
CA ALA A 171 14.08 2.13 -28.00
C ALA A 171 12.60 1.95 -28.37
N LEU A 172 12.31 1.22 -29.47
CA LEU A 172 10.94 0.93 -29.88
C LEU A 172 10.26 -0.12 -28.99
N LEU A 173 10.99 -1.15 -28.57
CA LEU A 173 10.51 -2.15 -27.61
C LEU A 173 10.21 -1.50 -26.25
N ALA A 174 11.07 -0.60 -25.78
CA ALA A 174 10.86 0.18 -24.56
C ALA A 174 9.59 1.04 -24.64
N LYS A 175 9.42 1.82 -25.73
CA LYS A 175 8.19 2.60 -25.96
C LYS A 175 6.95 1.73 -25.95
N ARG A 176 7.05 0.55 -26.55
CA ARG A 176 5.97 -0.42 -26.61
C ARG A 176 5.64 -1.01 -25.24
N ALA A 177 6.66 -1.40 -24.47
CA ALA A 177 6.49 -1.92 -23.12
C ALA A 177 5.83 -0.89 -22.19
N GLY A 178 5.99 0.40 -22.48
CA GLY A 178 5.31 1.51 -21.81
C GLY A 178 3.82 1.69 -22.09
N LEU A 179 3.23 0.96 -23.04
CA LEU A 179 1.79 1.02 -23.27
C LEU A 179 1.02 0.33 -22.12
N THR A 180 -0.21 0.77 -21.85
CA THR A 180 -1.04 0.24 -20.74
C THR A 180 -1.87 -0.99 -21.13
N ILE A 181 -1.67 -1.49 -22.35
CA ILE A 181 -2.19 -2.75 -22.88
C ILE A 181 -1.30 -3.95 -22.52
N ASN A 182 -1.85 -5.14 -22.68
CA ASN A 182 -1.17 -6.41 -22.51
C ASN A 182 0.10 -6.48 -23.33
N GLN A 183 1.14 -7.03 -22.71
CA GLN A 183 2.43 -7.21 -23.32
C GLN A 183 2.41 -8.35 -24.33
N GLU A 184 3.21 -8.18 -25.37
CA GLU A 184 3.44 -9.21 -26.38
C GLU A 184 4.21 -10.38 -25.77
N ALA A 185 4.00 -11.59 -26.31
CA ALA A 185 4.73 -12.75 -25.82
C ALA A 185 6.24 -12.51 -25.88
N LYS A 186 6.96 -12.97 -24.85
CA LYS A 186 8.43 -12.93 -24.79
C LYS A 186 9.03 -11.52 -24.88
N MET A 187 8.32 -10.48 -24.39
CA MET A 187 8.84 -9.11 -24.41
C MET A 187 10.22 -8.98 -23.74
N VAL A 188 10.41 -9.65 -22.60
CA VAL A 188 11.70 -9.65 -21.87
C VAL A 188 12.82 -10.27 -22.71
N GLU A 189 12.55 -11.40 -23.39
CA GLU A 189 13.55 -12.02 -24.29
C GLU A 189 13.90 -11.11 -25.47
N GLN A 190 12.91 -10.40 -26.03
CA GLN A 190 13.15 -9.43 -27.10
C GLN A 190 14.01 -8.26 -26.64
N LEU A 191 13.75 -7.73 -25.44
CA LEU A 191 14.57 -6.68 -24.84
C LEU A 191 15.97 -7.17 -24.50
N LEU A 192 16.14 -8.37 -23.95
CA LEU A 192 17.45 -8.97 -23.66
C LEU A 192 18.33 -9.03 -24.92
N ASN A 193 17.75 -9.37 -26.06
CA ASN A 193 18.47 -9.44 -27.34
C ASN A 193 18.83 -8.04 -27.89
N ALA A 194 17.92 -7.07 -27.76
CA ALA A 194 18.10 -5.73 -28.32
C ALA A 194 18.89 -4.77 -27.40
N ASP A 195 18.82 -4.96 -26.09
CA ASP A 195 19.37 -4.10 -25.04
C ASP A 195 20.06 -4.93 -23.94
N PRO A 196 21.11 -5.72 -24.22
CA PRO A 196 21.67 -6.67 -23.25
C PRO A 196 22.20 -6.07 -21.93
N LYS A 197 22.37 -4.74 -21.87
CA LYS A 197 22.82 -4.01 -20.67
C LYS A 197 21.66 -3.34 -19.91
N ASP A 198 20.42 -3.54 -20.35
CA ASP A 198 19.20 -2.92 -19.83
C ASP A 198 19.30 -1.40 -19.68
N GLN A 199 19.89 -0.72 -20.68
CA GLN A 199 20.01 0.74 -20.66
C GLN A 199 18.64 1.42 -20.65
N SER A 200 17.62 0.75 -21.20
CA SER A 200 16.23 1.19 -21.17
C SER A 200 15.53 0.96 -19.83
N GLY A 201 16.08 0.10 -18.96
CA GLY A 201 15.48 -0.31 -17.68
C GLY A 201 14.26 -1.23 -17.80
N TRP A 202 13.80 -1.54 -19.02
CA TRP A 202 12.56 -2.29 -19.22
C TRP A 202 12.67 -3.77 -18.90
N GLN A 203 13.87 -4.36 -18.94
CA GLN A 203 14.05 -5.76 -18.53
C GLN A 203 13.89 -5.89 -17.03
N ALA A 204 14.55 -5.04 -16.25
CA ALA A 204 14.38 -4.99 -14.80
C ALA A 204 12.91 -4.76 -14.43
N ARG A 205 12.26 -3.78 -15.08
CA ARG A 205 10.86 -3.44 -14.82
C ARG A 205 9.89 -4.58 -15.11
N LEU A 206 10.03 -5.27 -16.25
CA LEU A 206 9.12 -6.35 -16.65
C LEU A 206 9.42 -7.68 -15.94
N SER A 207 10.65 -7.90 -15.50
CA SER A 207 11.04 -9.11 -14.77
C SER A 207 10.80 -9.02 -13.25
N PHE A 208 10.47 -7.82 -12.75
CA PHE A 208 10.19 -7.60 -11.34
C PHE A 208 8.97 -8.41 -10.88
N LYS A 209 9.17 -9.27 -9.87
CA LYS A 209 8.16 -10.27 -9.45
C LYS A 209 7.19 -9.78 -8.37
N GLY A 210 7.01 -8.47 -8.20
CA GLY A 210 6.06 -7.92 -7.24
C GLY A 210 6.30 -8.45 -5.81
N TRP A 211 5.25 -8.96 -5.17
CA TRP A 211 5.36 -9.54 -3.82
C TRP A 211 6.24 -10.79 -3.73
N ASP A 212 6.48 -11.53 -4.82
CA ASP A 212 7.43 -12.65 -4.80
C ASP A 212 8.87 -12.17 -4.57
N PHE A 213 9.20 -10.93 -4.97
CA PHE A 213 10.49 -10.33 -4.62
C PHE A 213 10.62 -10.16 -3.10
N VAL A 214 9.58 -9.62 -2.45
CA VAL A 214 9.57 -9.45 -0.99
C VAL A 214 9.64 -10.80 -0.26
N ARG A 215 8.97 -11.84 -0.80
CA ARG A 215 9.08 -13.21 -0.28
C ARG A 215 10.50 -13.76 -0.43
N HIS A 216 11.11 -13.62 -1.60
CA HIS A 216 12.51 -14.00 -1.83
C HIS A 216 13.47 -13.33 -0.84
N ILE A 217 13.31 -12.02 -0.58
CA ILE A 217 14.11 -11.32 0.44
C ILE A 217 13.85 -11.88 1.85
N SER A 218 12.61 -12.24 2.16
CA SER A 218 12.28 -12.90 3.44
C SER A 218 12.94 -14.27 3.57
N ASP A 219 12.99 -15.03 2.47
CA ASP A 219 13.62 -16.33 2.44
C ASP A 219 15.13 -16.20 2.66
N LEU A 220 15.79 -15.21 2.05
CA LEU A 220 17.20 -14.90 2.33
C LEU A 220 17.44 -14.53 3.80
N ILE A 221 16.57 -13.72 4.40
CA ILE A 221 16.64 -13.38 5.84
C ILE A 221 16.51 -14.66 6.69
N SER A 222 15.58 -15.55 6.36
CA SER A 222 15.36 -16.79 7.12
C SER A 222 16.54 -17.77 7.04
N LYS A 223 17.35 -17.68 5.98
CA LYS A 223 18.59 -18.43 5.77
C LYS A 223 19.82 -17.72 6.32
N GLU A 224 19.64 -16.62 7.05
CA GLU A 224 20.73 -15.78 7.58
C GLU A 224 21.62 -15.16 6.48
N GLU A 225 21.15 -15.09 5.23
CA GLU A 225 21.85 -14.47 4.09
C GLU A 225 21.55 -12.96 3.97
N THR A 226 21.51 -12.23 5.11
CA THR A 226 21.06 -10.82 5.14
C THR A 226 21.94 -9.87 4.32
N ASP A 227 23.24 -10.14 4.21
CA ASP A 227 24.16 -9.30 3.43
C ASP A 227 23.91 -9.42 1.92
N LYS A 228 23.54 -10.64 1.47
CA LYS A 228 23.17 -10.87 0.08
C LYS A 228 21.85 -10.19 -0.25
N ALA A 229 20.87 -10.29 0.65
CA ALA A 229 19.61 -9.58 0.53
C ALA A 229 19.83 -8.05 0.45
N MET A 230 20.69 -7.51 1.31
CA MET A 230 21.01 -6.07 1.31
C MET A 230 21.66 -5.63 0.00
N ARG A 231 22.65 -6.38 -0.52
CA ARG A 231 23.28 -6.08 -1.81
C ARG A 231 22.29 -6.10 -2.98
N GLU A 232 21.37 -7.06 -3.00
CA GLU A 232 20.35 -7.16 -4.04
C GLU A 232 19.42 -5.93 -4.02
N VAL A 233 18.88 -5.60 -2.84
CA VAL A 233 18.00 -4.44 -2.66
C VAL A 233 18.71 -3.12 -2.96
N ASP A 234 19.95 -2.93 -2.47
CA ASP A 234 20.72 -1.70 -2.73
C ASP A 234 21.07 -1.53 -4.21
N SER A 235 21.35 -2.62 -4.92
CA SER A 235 21.56 -2.58 -6.37
C SER A 235 20.29 -2.09 -7.09
N MET A 236 19.13 -2.60 -6.69
CA MET A 236 17.85 -2.19 -7.28
C MET A 236 17.48 -0.74 -6.95
N LEU A 237 17.74 -0.26 -5.73
CA LEU A 237 17.45 1.11 -5.33
C LEU A 237 18.26 2.17 -6.09
N LYS A 238 19.44 1.81 -6.62
CA LYS A 238 20.27 2.65 -7.48
C LYS A 238 19.72 2.82 -8.89
N SER A 239 18.79 1.97 -9.31
CA SER A 239 18.21 2.01 -10.66
C SER A 239 16.91 2.79 -10.69
N ASP A 240 16.79 3.71 -11.65
CA ASP A 240 15.56 4.48 -11.90
C ASP A 240 14.57 3.75 -12.82
N ALA A 241 14.85 2.49 -13.14
CA ALA A 241 14.03 1.66 -14.03
C ALA A 241 12.66 1.27 -13.44
N TYR A 242 12.55 1.22 -12.12
CA TYR A 242 11.37 0.70 -11.43
C TYR A 242 10.27 1.76 -11.31
N THR A 243 9.01 1.32 -11.47
CA THR A 243 7.83 2.15 -11.13
C THR A 243 7.83 2.56 -9.67
N LEU A 244 7.02 3.56 -9.32
CA LEU A 244 6.83 3.97 -7.93
C LEU A 244 6.37 2.79 -7.06
N GLU A 245 5.38 2.02 -7.51
CA GLU A 245 4.84 0.85 -6.81
C GLU A 245 5.87 -0.28 -6.64
N GLN A 246 6.70 -0.53 -7.67
CA GLN A 246 7.80 -1.49 -7.54
C GLN A 246 8.87 -0.99 -6.57
N ARG A 247 9.17 0.32 -6.61
CA ARG A 247 10.14 0.97 -5.71
C ARG A 247 9.65 0.93 -4.26
N VAL A 248 8.34 1.04 -4.00
CA VAL A 248 7.74 0.81 -2.68
C VAL A 248 8.12 -0.59 -2.16
N LEU A 249 7.95 -1.64 -2.97
CA LEU A 249 8.27 -3.00 -2.55
C LEU A 249 9.76 -3.20 -2.31
N ILE A 250 10.63 -2.54 -3.09
CA ILE A 250 12.09 -2.57 -2.89
C ILE A 250 12.47 -1.86 -1.58
N LEU A 251 11.92 -0.68 -1.32
CA LEU A 251 12.14 0.06 -0.06
C LEU A 251 11.61 -0.72 1.15
N GLY A 252 10.41 -1.28 1.05
CA GLY A 252 9.82 -2.13 2.07
C GLY A 252 10.70 -3.35 2.35
N ALA A 253 11.22 -4.02 1.32
CA ALA A 253 12.15 -5.13 1.47
C ALA A 253 13.44 -4.72 2.22
N LYS A 254 13.99 -3.53 1.95
CA LYS A 254 15.10 -2.97 2.72
C LYS A 254 14.74 -2.81 4.21
N GLY A 255 13.56 -2.26 4.48
CA GLY A 255 13.04 -2.15 5.84
C GLY A 255 13.00 -3.50 6.56
N ARG A 256 12.55 -4.57 5.88
CA ARG A 256 12.52 -5.93 6.46
C ARG A 256 13.90 -6.48 6.80
N ILE A 257 14.90 -6.23 5.94
CA ILE A 257 16.29 -6.63 6.22
C ILE A 257 16.80 -5.89 7.45
N LEU A 258 16.54 -4.59 7.55
CA LEU A 258 16.94 -3.77 8.70
C LEU A 258 16.25 -4.21 10.00
N VAL A 259 14.97 -4.63 9.94
CA VAL A 259 14.29 -5.27 11.08
C VAL A 259 15.05 -6.52 11.53
N ALA A 260 15.44 -7.39 10.60
CA ALA A 260 16.18 -8.61 10.93
C ALA A 260 17.56 -8.32 11.56
N GLN A 261 18.19 -7.21 11.17
CA GLN A 261 19.43 -6.70 11.76
C GLN A 261 19.23 -5.90 13.05
N ASN A 262 18.00 -5.84 13.58
CA ASN A 262 17.61 -5.05 14.76
C ASN A 262 17.89 -3.52 14.62
N LYS A 263 17.98 -3.01 13.38
CA LYS A 263 18.14 -1.59 13.04
C LYS A 263 16.79 -0.92 12.85
N LEU A 264 15.99 -0.87 13.91
CA LEU A 264 14.56 -0.55 13.82
C LEU A 264 14.28 0.91 13.39
N GLU A 265 15.09 1.87 13.80
CA GLU A 265 14.93 3.28 13.40
C GLU A 265 15.15 3.47 11.90
N GLU A 266 16.25 2.90 11.38
CA GLU A 266 16.53 2.87 9.94
C GLU A 266 15.42 2.13 9.19
N ALA A 267 14.97 0.98 9.71
CA ALA A 267 13.88 0.21 9.11
C ALA A 267 12.60 1.03 8.99
N TRP A 268 12.21 1.72 10.08
CA TRP A 268 11.02 2.57 10.11
C TRP A 268 11.10 3.72 9.10
N SER A 269 12.26 4.37 8.98
CA SER A 269 12.50 5.38 7.94
C SER A 269 12.26 4.83 6.53
N TYR A 270 12.72 3.61 6.23
CA TYR A 270 12.48 2.98 4.93
C TYR A 270 11.01 2.59 4.69
N PHE A 271 10.26 2.19 5.71
CA PHE A 271 8.83 1.94 5.57
C PHE A 271 8.03 3.24 5.34
N ASN A 272 8.36 4.34 6.02
CA ASN A 272 7.77 5.65 5.75
C ASN A 272 8.10 6.12 4.34
N LYS A 273 9.37 6.01 3.92
CA LYS A 273 9.79 6.36 2.56
C LYS A 273 9.07 5.52 1.50
N ALA A 274 8.83 4.24 1.77
CA ALA A 274 8.03 3.38 0.90
C ALA A 274 6.59 3.90 0.78
N TYR A 275 5.99 4.33 1.90
CA TYR A 275 4.66 4.93 1.91
C TYR A 275 4.62 6.25 1.13
N GLU A 276 5.51 7.19 1.42
CA GLU A 276 5.63 8.48 0.74
C GLU A 276 5.85 8.38 -0.77
N THR A 277 6.48 7.29 -1.24
CA THR A 277 6.75 7.07 -2.67
C THR A 277 5.46 6.84 -3.46
N ALA A 278 4.45 6.20 -2.88
CA ALA A 278 3.15 5.98 -3.52
C ALA A 278 2.03 5.79 -2.47
N PRO A 279 1.60 6.86 -1.75
CA PRO A 279 0.76 6.76 -0.56
C PRO A 279 -0.58 6.06 -0.75
N ASP A 280 -1.14 6.16 -1.96
CA ASP A 280 -2.43 5.58 -2.32
C ASP A 280 -2.33 4.13 -2.84
N SER A 281 -1.11 3.58 -2.98
CA SER A 281 -0.91 2.22 -3.46
C SER A 281 -1.16 1.19 -2.35
N ALA A 282 -1.74 0.04 -2.74
CA ALA A 282 -1.98 -1.05 -1.79
C ALA A 282 -0.67 -1.60 -1.21
N GLU A 283 0.39 -1.60 -2.02
CA GLU A 283 1.75 -1.98 -1.64
C GLU A 283 2.31 -1.05 -0.55
N ALA A 284 2.12 0.28 -0.69
CA ALA A 284 2.59 1.26 0.27
C ALA A 284 1.91 1.10 1.62
N ILE A 285 0.58 0.99 1.61
CA ILE A 285 -0.22 0.78 2.82
C ILE A 285 0.21 -0.52 3.51
N ALA A 286 0.36 -1.62 2.76
CA ALA A 286 0.79 -2.89 3.30
C ALA A 286 2.21 -2.84 3.91
N MET A 287 3.15 -2.15 3.25
CA MET A 287 4.50 -1.95 3.78
C MET A 287 4.52 -1.06 5.01
N LEU A 288 3.70 -0.01 5.04
CA LEU A 288 3.55 0.85 6.21
C LEU A 288 2.98 0.07 7.40
N ASP A 289 1.92 -0.71 7.19
CA ASP A 289 1.30 -1.51 8.25
C ASP A 289 2.25 -2.60 8.79
N TYR A 290 3.00 -3.26 7.91
CA TYR A 290 4.07 -4.16 8.33
C TYR A 290 5.15 -3.43 9.12
N GLY A 291 5.61 -2.29 8.61
CA GLY A 291 6.59 -1.43 9.23
C GLY A 291 6.14 -0.98 10.60
N ARG A 292 4.88 -0.54 10.75
CA ARG A 292 4.25 -0.24 12.03
C ARG A 292 4.37 -1.46 12.91
N HIS A 293 3.91 -2.62 12.49
CA HIS A 293 3.94 -3.79 13.37
C HIS A 293 5.34 -4.23 13.84
N GLN A 294 6.35 -4.12 12.99
CA GLN A 294 7.68 -4.71 13.23
C GLN A 294 8.73 -3.71 13.71
N ALA A 295 8.66 -2.47 13.23
CA ALA A 295 9.60 -1.39 13.51
C ALA A 295 8.92 -0.17 14.18
N GLY A 296 7.62 0.02 13.97
CA GLY A 296 6.83 1.17 14.42
C GLY A 296 5.86 0.90 15.59
N ILE A 297 5.90 -0.27 16.22
CA ILE A 297 5.30 -0.55 17.52
C ILE A 297 6.45 -0.48 18.54
N PRO A 298 6.82 0.73 18.98
CA PRO A 298 7.50 1.79 18.27
C PRO A 298 8.92 1.89 18.81
N LEU A 299 9.69 2.86 18.32
CA LEU A 299 10.53 3.63 19.21
C LEU A 299 9.59 4.66 19.84
N ARG A 300 9.44 4.70 21.17
CA ARG A 300 8.59 5.65 21.98
C ARG A 300 8.50 7.13 21.54
N LEU A 301 9.31 7.56 20.58
CA LEU A 301 9.27 8.88 19.97
C LEU A 301 8.19 9.01 18.88
N ALA A 302 7.58 7.92 18.41
CA ALA A 302 6.45 7.96 17.47
C ALA A 302 5.12 7.78 18.23
N PHE A 303 4.34 8.85 18.35
CA PHE A 303 2.98 8.80 18.91
C PHE A 303 1.96 8.49 17.81
N PRO A 304 0.81 7.87 18.12
CA PRO A 304 -0.22 7.59 17.12
C PRO A 304 -0.77 8.86 16.47
N ASP A 305 -1.31 8.71 15.25
CA ASP A 305 -1.92 9.81 14.50
C ASP A 305 -2.99 10.52 15.35
N GLY A 306 -2.91 11.85 15.43
CA GLY A 306 -3.81 12.66 16.25
C GLY A 306 -3.43 12.74 17.74
N SER A 307 -2.32 12.15 18.18
CA SER A 307 -1.80 12.39 19.53
C SER A 307 -1.43 13.86 19.72
N PRO A 308 -1.83 14.51 20.83
CA PRO A 308 -1.46 15.90 21.12
C PRO A 308 0.06 16.09 21.34
N PHE A 309 0.81 14.98 21.47
CA PHE A 309 2.26 14.98 21.58
C PHE A 309 2.98 15.12 20.23
N ASN A 310 2.30 14.93 19.10
CA ASN A 310 2.89 15.16 17.78
C ASN A 310 3.02 16.65 17.46
N ASP A 311 2.13 17.49 18.01
CA ASP A 311 2.03 18.91 17.64
C ASP A 311 2.77 19.85 18.61
N ASN A 312 3.23 19.35 19.77
CA ASN A 312 3.82 20.17 20.83
C ASN A 312 5.01 19.49 21.50
N TYR A 313 6.03 20.27 21.85
CA TYR A 313 7.18 19.78 22.63
C TYR A 313 6.90 19.83 24.13
N TYR A 314 7.01 18.69 24.81
CA TYR A 314 6.79 18.55 26.26
C TYR A 314 8.07 18.27 27.05
N GLY A 315 9.25 18.43 26.44
CA GLY A 315 10.53 18.08 27.05
C GLY A 315 11.07 16.73 26.60
N ASN A 316 12.14 16.29 27.25
CA ASN A 316 12.79 15.02 26.96
C ASN A 316 12.04 13.85 27.60
N ASN A 317 12.17 12.65 27.02
CA ASN A 317 11.69 11.42 27.66
C ASN A 317 12.63 11.04 28.81
N LEU A 318 12.24 11.37 30.03
CA LEU A 318 13.00 11.21 31.27
C LEU A 318 13.10 9.75 31.72
N THR A 319 12.15 8.91 31.30
CA THR A 319 12.18 7.47 31.58
C THR A 319 13.19 6.73 30.70
N LYS A 320 13.47 7.25 29.50
CA LYS A 320 14.37 6.62 28.53
C LYS A 320 15.78 6.48 29.12
N ASP A 321 16.30 5.26 29.08
CA ASP A 321 17.68 4.85 29.41
C ASP A 321 18.15 5.01 30.87
N ASN A 322 17.39 5.69 31.76
CA ASN A 322 17.88 6.04 33.10
C ASN A 322 16.93 5.67 34.26
N ALA A 323 15.63 5.50 34.00
CA ALA A 323 14.67 5.21 35.06
C ALA A 323 14.78 3.76 35.56
N THR A 324 14.57 3.58 36.86
CA THR A 324 14.35 2.25 37.46
C THR A 324 12.96 2.21 38.07
N TYR A 325 12.49 1.03 38.46
CA TYR A 325 11.19 0.94 39.12
C TYR A 325 11.16 -0.14 40.21
N THR A 326 10.23 0.02 41.13
CA THR A 326 9.77 -1.02 42.07
C THR A 326 8.28 -1.27 41.86
N THR A 327 7.76 -2.38 42.37
CA THR A 327 6.40 -2.84 42.07
C THR A 327 5.74 -3.31 43.36
N SER A 328 4.41 -3.20 43.44
CA SER A 328 3.64 -3.81 44.53
C SER A 328 3.73 -5.34 44.50
N SER A 329 3.68 -5.90 43.31
CA SER A 329 3.96 -7.30 43.02
C SER A 329 4.33 -7.49 41.55
N SER A 330 4.86 -8.65 41.20
CA SER A 330 5.17 -9.05 39.82
C SER A 330 4.67 -10.46 39.56
N GLU A 331 4.12 -10.69 38.36
CA GLU A 331 3.67 -11.99 37.87
C GLU A 331 3.92 -12.10 36.37
N GLY A 332 4.30 -13.28 35.88
CA GLY A 332 4.61 -13.50 34.46
C GLY A 332 6.09 -13.40 34.12
N ASN A 333 6.39 -13.36 32.82
CA ASN A 333 7.75 -13.33 32.30
C ASN A 333 8.33 -11.91 32.41
N THR A 334 9.39 -11.76 33.20
CA THR A 334 10.07 -10.47 33.42
C THR A 334 11.03 -10.09 32.28
N SER A 335 11.25 -10.95 31.28
CA SER A 335 12.22 -10.69 30.20
C SER A 335 11.88 -9.46 29.37
N ASP A 336 10.61 -9.06 29.34
CA ASP A 336 10.14 -7.89 28.59
C ASP A 336 10.02 -6.64 29.48
N HIS A 337 10.36 -6.71 30.77
CA HIS A 337 10.22 -5.57 31.68
C HIS A 337 11.11 -4.38 31.31
N ASP A 338 12.30 -4.62 30.75
CA ASP A 338 13.19 -3.56 30.29
C ASP A 338 12.58 -2.78 29.10
N THR A 339 11.59 -3.36 28.43
CA THR A 339 10.79 -2.69 27.39
C THR A 339 9.77 -1.71 27.95
N LEU A 340 9.60 -1.63 29.29
CA LEU A 340 8.71 -0.66 29.95
C LEU A 340 9.22 0.77 29.90
N PHE A 341 10.54 0.97 29.74
CA PHE A 341 11.16 2.29 29.49
C PHE A 341 11.99 2.38 28.21
N SER A 342 12.40 1.25 27.62
CA SER A 342 13.18 1.24 26.39
C SER A 342 12.31 1.34 25.14
N GLY A 343 12.84 1.97 24.09
CA GLY A 343 12.15 2.37 22.85
C GLY A 343 11.04 1.44 22.39
N ARG A 344 11.29 0.13 22.36
CA ARG A 344 10.43 -0.95 21.85
C ARG A 344 9.29 -1.31 22.80
N TYR A 345 8.09 -1.64 22.29
CA TYR A 345 7.08 -2.32 23.12
C TYR A 345 7.36 -3.81 23.30
N ALA A 346 6.92 -4.37 24.43
CA ALA A 346 6.95 -5.81 24.70
C ALA A 346 6.22 -6.61 23.61
N LYS A 347 6.85 -7.71 23.16
CA LYS A 347 6.28 -8.62 22.14
C LYS A 347 4.97 -9.27 22.61
N GLN A 348 4.82 -9.50 23.91
CA GLN A 348 3.64 -10.13 24.51
C GLN A 348 2.44 -9.18 24.68
N GLY A 349 2.62 -7.90 24.33
CA GLY A 349 1.57 -6.87 24.41
C GLY A 349 1.48 -6.18 25.77
N PHE A 350 2.33 -6.52 26.73
CA PHE A 350 2.55 -5.81 28.00
C PHE A 350 4.00 -6.00 28.45
N ALA A 351 4.62 -4.96 29.00
CA ALA A 351 5.95 -4.98 29.58
C ALA A 351 5.92 -5.17 31.10
N PHE A 352 4.77 -4.97 31.74
CA PHE A 352 4.61 -5.06 33.18
C PHE A 352 3.28 -5.70 33.55
N HIS A 353 3.28 -6.55 34.57
CA HIS A 353 2.13 -7.30 35.05
C HIS A 353 2.23 -7.60 36.56
N THR A 354 1.24 -7.15 37.34
CA THR A 354 1.14 -7.46 38.78
C THR A 354 0.36 -8.75 39.04
N LYS A 355 0.48 -9.30 40.25
CA LYS A 355 -0.52 -10.26 40.74
C LYS A 355 -1.89 -9.59 40.84
N LYS A 356 -2.94 -10.40 40.99
CA LYS A 356 -4.27 -9.91 41.35
C LYS A 356 -4.27 -9.44 42.80
N GLU A 357 -4.28 -8.13 43.02
CA GLU A 357 -4.21 -7.54 44.36
C GLU A 357 -4.98 -6.23 44.42
N ALA A 358 -5.25 -5.73 45.63
CA ALA A 358 -5.84 -4.40 45.80
C ALA A 358 -4.78 -3.33 45.53
N ARG A 359 -5.16 -2.27 44.81
CA ARG A 359 -4.28 -1.13 44.47
C ARG A 359 -2.90 -1.52 43.87
N PRO A 360 -2.84 -2.39 42.85
CA PRO A 360 -1.59 -2.75 42.18
C PRO A 360 -0.94 -1.52 41.57
N HIS A 361 0.38 -1.41 41.69
CA HIS A 361 1.10 -0.24 41.22
C HIS A 361 2.57 -0.52 40.88
N ILE A 362 3.13 0.40 40.10
CA ILE A 362 4.55 0.55 39.86
C ILE A 362 5.00 1.91 40.40
N VAL A 363 6.18 1.96 41.01
CA VAL A 363 6.88 3.19 41.39
C VAL A 363 8.10 3.34 40.51
N ILE A 364 8.13 4.41 39.71
CA ILE A 364 9.20 4.78 38.78
C ILE A 364 10.09 5.81 39.46
N ASP A 365 11.39 5.54 39.53
CA ASP A 365 12.44 6.45 40.00
C ASP A 365 13.16 7.07 38.80
N LEU A 366 12.98 8.37 38.60
CA LEU A 366 13.63 9.15 37.53
C LEU A 366 15.11 9.46 37.81
N LYS A 367 15.65 9.00 38.95
CA LYS A 367 17.01 9.28 39.48
C LYS A 367 17.24 10.71 39.96
N HIS A 368 16.70 11.69 39.26
CA HIS A 368 16.81 13.10 39.60
C HIS A 368 15.44 13.76 39.69
N LYS A 369 15.35 14.83 40.47
CA LYS A 369 14.13 15.64 40.54
C LYS A 369 13.90 16.32 39.19
N ALA A 370 12.67 16.26 38.69
CA ALA A 370 12.30 16.78 37.39
C ALA A 370 11.02 17.62 37.45
N SER A 371 10.88 18.52 36.48
CA SER A 371 9.60 19.11 36.09
C SER A 371 8.93 18.15 35.10
N ILE A 372 7.72 17.68 35.42
CA ILE A 372 7.01 16.66 34.63
C ILE A 372 5.86 17.33 33.88
N ASN A 373 6.02 17.49 32.57
CA ASN A 373 5.09 18.23 31.73
C ASN A 373 3.97 17.34 31.18
N ALA A 374 4.32 16.12 30.78
CA ALA A 374 3.37 15.17 30.23
C ALA A 374 3.77 13.72 30.53
N ILE A 375 2.79 12.82 30.45
CA ILE A 375 2.99 11.38 30.62
C ILE A 375 2.20 10.66 29.53
N HIS A 376 2.87 9.80 28.78
CA HIS A 376 2.25 8.86 27.86
C HIS A 376 2.20 7.49 28.53
N ILE A 377 1.00 6.91 28.64
CA ILE A 377 0.82 5.56 29.18
C ILE A 377 0.15 4.71 28.11
N VAL A 378 0.78 3.59 27.77
CA VAL A 378 0.24 2.62 26.83
C VAL A 378 -0.24 1.41 27.61
N ASN A 379 -1.53 1.13 27.51
CA ASN A 379 -2.16 -0.02 28.14
C ASN A 379 -1.86 -1.30 27.34
N ARG A 380 -2.22 -2.45 27.89
CA ARG A 380 -2.17 -3.71 27.16
C ARG A 380 -3.01 -3.64 25.88
N HIS A 381 -2.41 -4.00 24.75
CA HIS A 381 -3.12 -4.04 23.46
C HIS A 381 -4.00 -5.30 23.32
N ARG A 382 -5.13 -5.18 22.60
CA ARG A 382 -6.11 -6.22 22.20
C ARG A 382 -7.17 -6.68 23.21
N ARG A 383 -6.80 -7.05 24.45
CA ARG A 383 -7.74 -7.62 25.45
C ARG A 383 -7.37 -7.19 26.86
N LEU A 384 -8.36 -7.10 27.76
CA LEU A 384 -8.17 -6.82 29.20
C LEU A 384 -7.73 -5.39 29.53
N HIS A 385 -7.86 -4.45 28.60
CA HIS A 385 -7.55 -3.03 28.84
C HIS A 385 -8.57 -2.40 29.80
N GLU A 386 -9.79 -2.94 29.87
CA GLU A 386 -10.86 -2.57 30.79
C GLU A 386 -10.46 -2.61 32.27
N ARG A 387 -9.46 -3.44 32.61
CA ARG A 387 -8.93 -3.58 33.99
C ARG A 387 -8.26 -2.31 34.51
N ALA A 388 -7.81 -1.45 33.61
CA ALA A 388 -7.16 -0.19 33.95
C ALA A 388 -8.14 1.00 34.04
N ALA A 389 -9.44 0.74 34.30
CA ALA A 389 -10.45 1.79 34.37
C ALA A 389 -10.20 2.81 35.50
N SER A 390 -9.61 2.38 36.62
CA SER A 390 -9.28 3.26 37.76
C SER A 390 -7.81 3.66 37.79
N LEU A 391 -7.12 3.67 36.64
CA LEU A 391 -5.71 4.03 36.57
C LEU A 391 -5.50 5.46 37.08
N ALA A 392 -4.49 5.68 37.91
CA ALA A 392 -4.14 6.98 38.44
C ALA A 392 -2.63 7.16 38.52
N VAL A 393 -2.22 8.43 38.58
CA VAL A 393 -0.82 8.84 38.67
C VAL A 393 -0.62 9.71 39.90
N TRP A 394 0.43 9.39 40.65
CA TRP A 394 0.90 10.18 41.78
C TRP A 394 2.37 10.55 41.60
N ILE A 395 2.77 11.69 42.16
CA ILE A 395 4.15 12.19 42.14
C ILE A 395 4.63 12.36 43.58
N SER A 396 5.91 12.08 43.81
CA SER A 396 6.58 12.23 45.11
C SER A 396 8.03 12.70 44.94
N ASP A 397 8.53 13.41 45.94
CA ASP A 397 9.96 13.73 46.07
C ASP A 397 10.73 12.61 46.82
N ASP A 398 10.05 11.81 47.65
CA ASP A 398 10.68 10.90 48.63
C ASP A 398 10.17 9.44 48.58
N SER A 399 9.25 9.12 47.67
CA SER A 399 8.58 7.82 47.50
C SER A 399 7.62 7.39 48.62
N THR A 400 7.38 8.25 49.62
CA THR A 400 6.49 7.98 50.76
C THR A 400 5.30 8.93 50.80
N ASN A 401 5.51 10.21 50.52
CA ASN A 401 4.48 11.25 50.47
C ASN A 401 4.02 11.45 49.04
N TRP A 402 2.79 11.03 48.73
CA TRP A 402 2.26 10.97 47.37
C TRP A 402 1.19 12.04 47.11
N SER A 403 1.38 12.85 46.09
CA SER A 403 0.35 13.76 45.56
C SER A 403 -0.28 13.16 44.31
N LYS A 404 -1.59 12.95 44.31
CA LYS A 404 -2.32 12.50 43.12
C LYS A 404 -2.39 13.65 42.12
N VAL A 405 -1.91 13.44 40.90
CA VAL A 405 -1.87 14.48 39.85
C VAL A 405 -2.81 14.19 38.69
N TRP A 406 -3.26 12.94 38.55
CA TRP A 406 -4.18 12.55 37.50
C TRP A 406 -4.93 11.25 37.84
N SER A 407 -6.11 11.06 37.26
CA SER A 407 -6.88 9.81 37.30
C SER A 407 -7.65 9.63 36.00
N ALA A 408 -7.80 8.37 35.57
CA ALA A 408 -8.54 7.99 34.39
C ALA A 408 -10.04 8.21 34.58
N ASP A 409 -10.69 8.67 33.51
CA ASP A 409 -12.14 8.73 33.35
C ASP A 409 -12.75 7.37 32.94
N GLY A 410 -11.89 6.41 32.62
CA GLY A 410 -12.24 5.06 32.22
C GLY A 410 -11.08 4.37 31.53
N ALA A 411 -11.28 3.10 31.17
CA ALA A 411 -10.26 2.32 30.50
C ALA A 411 -10.07 2.77 29.04
N LYS A 412 -8.82 2.98 28.65
CA LYS A 412 -8.42 3.30 27.27
C LYS A 412 -7.23 2.43 26.87
N ALA A 413 -6.99 2.32 25.56
CA ALA A 413 -5.81 1.66 25.03
C ALA A 413 -4.52 2.43 25.37
N GLU A 414 -4.64 3.74 25.54
CA GLU A 414 -3.54 4.65 25.87
C GLU A 414 -4.09 5.92 26.52
N TRP A 415 -3.21 6.64 27.22
CA TRP A 415 -3.50 7.95 27.80
C TRP A 415 -2.36 8.92 27.49
N ASN A 416 -2.72 10.06 26.89
CA ASN A 416 -1.85 11.21 26.68
C ASN A 416 -2.15 12.26 27.75
N ILE A 417 -1.42 12.23 28.86
CA ILE A 417 -1.67 13.06 30.05
C ILE A 417 -0.82 14.32 29.96
N ILE A 418 -1.45 15.49 29.82
CA ILE A 418 -0.78 16.78 29.87
C ILE A 418 -0.98 17.36 31.27
N LEU A 419 0.12 17.64 31.99
CA LEU A 419 0.12 18.13 33.38
C LEU A 419 0.42 19.63 33.49
N ASN A 420 0.92 20.26 32.42
CA ASN A 420 1.18 21.70 32.32
C ASN A 420 0.12 22.44 31.49
N LYS A 421 -1.16 22.04 31.60
CA LYS A 421 -2.24 22.62 30.78
C LYS A 421 -2.37 24.13 31.01
N GLU A 422 -2.58 24.87 29.92
CA GLU A 422 -2.97 26.29 29.96
C GLU A 422 -2.03 27.20 30.78
N GLY A 423 -0.72 26.89 30.80
CA GLY A 423 0.27 27.65 31.54
C GLY A 423 0.35 27.33 33.03
N SER A 424 -0.33 26.28 33.50
CA SER A 424 -0.17 25.77 34.86
C SER A 424 1.27 25.28 35.09
N LYS A 425 1.81 25.57 36.27
CA LYS A 425 3.14 25.09 36.65
C LYS A 425 3.13 23.55 36.66
N ALA A 426 4.03 22.95 35.90
CA ALA A 426 4.22 21.51 35.88
C ALA A 426 4.57 20.99 37.29
N PRO A 427 3.97 19.86 37.72
CA PRO A 427 4.36 19.24 38.98
C PRO A 427 5.82 18.82 38.94
N THR A 428 6.48 18.92 40.09
CA THR A 428 7.87 18.49 40.25
C THR A 428 7.96 17.27 41.15
N GLY A 429 8.84 16.34 40.83
CA GLY A 429 9.11 15.18 41.67
C GLY A 429 10.27 14.34 41.15
N LYS A 430 10.69 13.37 41.96
CA LYS A 430 11.68 12.35 41.58
C LYS A 430 11.02 11.01 41.26
N PHE A 431 9.90 10.72 41.92
CA PHE A 431 9.21 9.45 41.81
C PHE A 431 7.81 9.63 41.21
N LEU A 432 7.41 8.69 40.36
CA LEU A 432 6.04 8.56 39.88
C LEU A 432 5.48 7.23 40.33
N LYS A 433 4.25 7.22 40.84
CA LYS A 433 3.50 6.00 41.05
C LYS A 433 2.39 5.93 40.03
N ILE A 434 2.27 4.80 39.35
CA ILE A 434 1.20 4.52 38.39
C ILE A 434 0.50 3.25 38.86
N GLY A 435 -0.81 3.32 39.09
CA GLY A 435 -1.52 2.24 39.77
C GLY A 435 -3.03 2.32 39.62
N LEU A 436 -3.72 1.24 39.99
CA LEU A 436 -5.18 1.24 40.06
C LEU A 436 -5.63 1.81 41.40
N ASP A 437 -6.48 2.84 41.38
CA ASP A 437 -7.04 3.43 42.60
C ASP A 437 -8.36 2.74 43.00
N SER A 438 -8.25 1.45 43.32
CA SER A 438 -9.40 0.61 43.70
C SER A 438 -9.00 -0.43 44.74
N ASP A 439 -9.86 -0.64 45.73
CA ASP A 439 -9.72 -1.71 46.73
C ASP A 439 -10.14 -3.09 46.21
N GLN A 440 -10.79 -3.15 45.04
CA GLN A 440 -11.12 -4.42 44.40
C GLN A 440 -9.86 -5.05 43.79
N PRO A 441 -9.55 -6.33 44.11
CA PRO A 441 -8.35 -6.96 43.58
C PRO A 441 -8.38 -7.10 42.06
N GLU A 442 -7.34 -6.60 41.39
CA GLU A 442 -7.19 -6.66 39.93
C GLU A 442 -5.70 -6.73 39.53
N HIS A 443 -5.43 -7.10 38.28
CA HIS A 443 -4.11 -7.06 37.67
C HIS A 443 -3.87 -5.71 36.97
N LEU A 444 -2.74 -5.07 37.25
CA LEU A 444 -2.25 -3.96 36.45
C LEU A 444 -1.35 -4.47 35.33
N HIS A 445 -1.68 -4.06 34.10
CA HIS A 445 -0.83 -4.27 32.94
C HIS A 445 -0.39 -2.92 32.37
N LEU A 446 0.88 -2.79 32.02
CA LEU A 446 1.37 -1.64 31.27
C LEU A 446 2.24 -2.14 30.13
N GLN A 447 2.08 -1.56 28.95
CA GLN A 447 2.91 -1.85 27.79
C GLN A 447 4.09 -0.88 27.70
N ALA A 448 3.86 0.40 27.97
CA ALA A 448 4.90 1.43 28.02
C ALA A 448 4.47 2.59 28.90
N VAL A 449 5.47 3.26 29.49
CA VAL A 449 5.30 4.55 30.16
C VAL A 449 6.41 5.48 29.71
N ASP A 450 6.05 6.64 29.18
CA ASP A 450 6.98 7.72 28.84
C ASP A 450 6.67 8.95 29.70
N VAL A 451 7.66 9.42 30.44
CA VAL A 451 7.56 10.65 31.23
C VAL A 451 8.30 11.76 30.49
N LEU A 452 7.59 12.81 30.10
CA LEU A 452 8.12 13.92 29.31
C LEU A 452 8.34 15.15 30.21
N GLY A 453 9.54 15.71 30.18
CA GLY A 453 9.88 16.87 30.99
C GLY A 453 11.35 17.25 30.98
N GLU A 454 11.79 17.89 32.05
CA GLU A 454 13.18 18.36 32.19
C GLU A 454 13.70 18.09 33.61
N PHE A 455 14.92 17.58 33.72
CA PHE A 455 15.59 17.47 35.02
C PHE A 455 15.88 18.87 35.57
N LEU A 456 15.53 19.09 36.84
CA LEU A 456 15.86 20.33 37.52
C LEU A 456 17.36 20.34 37.78
N LYS A 457 18.05 21.42 37.40
CA LYS A 457 19.47 21.60 37.72
C LYS A 457 19.64 21.49 39.23
N SER A 458 20.59 20.65 39.68
CA SER A 458 20.96 20.66 41.09
C SER A 458 21.49 22.05 41.40
N THR A 459 20.78 22.80 42.24
CA THR A 459 21.36 23.98 42.86
C THR A 459 22.42 23.49 43.83
N ASN A 460 23.65 23.30 43.33
CA ASN A 460 24.81 23.34 44.18
C ASN A 460 24.88 24.79 44.70
N ILE A 461 24.21 25.03 45.81
CA ILE A 461 24.50 26.19 46.65
C ILE A 461 25.81 25.82 47.38
N PRO A 462 26.86 26.66 47.30
CA PRO A 462 28.21 26.33 47.74
C PRO A 462 28.32 25.88 49.19
#